data_AF-A0A3D1IXN7-F1
#
_entry.id   AF-A0A3D1IXN7-F1
#
_cell.length_a   1.000
_cell.length_b   1.000
_cell.length_c   1.000
_cell.angle_alpha   90.00
_cell.angle_beta   90.00
_cell.angle_gamma   90.00
#
_symmetry.space_group_name_H-M   'P 1'
#
loop_
_entity.id
_entity.type
_entity.pdbx_description
1 polymer ?
#
loop_
_entity_poly.entity_id
_entity_poly.type
_entity_poly.pdbx_seq_one_letter_code
_entity_poly.pdbx_strand_id
1 'polypeptide(L)'
;MEAEMTAYKVTNNHVDLLISYGVSNEVSFFHDEQMIRLSHENMDEAASLLHWQNEKSLKDRYKHWYSDEPRRAFKLVDTFPEAVAILKLCESYETNSGTVDYPMSIAAAIIKAIRSRAIKGLAGYHEAPWVIE
;
A
#
# COMPACT_ATOMS: atom_id res chain seq x y z
N MET A 1 25.48 -15.33 6.14
CA MET A 1 25.30 -13.97 5.60
C MET A 1 23.86 -13.61 5.94
N GLU A 2 23.66 -12.95 7.09
CA GLU A 2 22.34 -12.44 7.46
C GLU A 2 21.99 -11.36 6.45
N ALA A 3 20.98 -11.62 5.62
CA ALA A 3 20.36 -10.55 4.86
C ALA A 3 19.74 -9.61 5.89
N GLU A 4 20.28 -8.40 5.99
CA GLU A 4 19.65 -7.27 6.67
C GLU A 4 18.15 -7.26 6.35
N MET A 5 17.32 -7.70 7.30
CA MET A 5 15.88 -7.48 7.28
C MET A 5 15.62 -6.02 7.65
N THR A 6 16.09 -5.09 6.81
CA THR A 6 15.98 -3.65 7.04
C THR A 6 14.63 -3.06 6.61
N ALA A 7 13.75 -3.87 6.02
CA ALA A 7 12.40 -3.46 5.68
C ALA A 7 11.39 -4.03 6.70
N TYR A 8 10.64 -3.15 7.35
CA TYR A 8 9.50 -3.54 8.20
C TYR A 8 8.59 -4.49 7.39
N LYS A 9 8.39 -5.71 7.89
CA LYS A 9 7.51 -6.70 7.25
C LYS A 9 6.11 -6.11 7.09
N VAL A 10 5.60 -6.04 5.88
CA VAL A 10 4.18 -5.75 5.63
C VAL A 10 3.37 -6.97 6.05
N THR A 11 2.50 -6.79 7.06
CA THR A 11 1.64 -7.82 7.64
C THR A 11 0.22 -7.67 7.09
N ASN A 12 -0.66 -8.61 7.43
CA ASN A 12 -2.11 -8.48 7.16
C ASN A 12 -2.70 -7.19 7.74
N ASN A 13 -2.27 -6.78 8.93
CA ASN A 13 -2.77 -5.55 9.56
C ASN A 13 -2.32 -4.29 8.80
N HIS A 14 -1.14 -4.33 8.20
CA HIS A 14 -0.62 -3.23 7.39
C HIS A 14 -1.42 -3.06 6.09
N VAL A 15 -1.72 -4.16 5.40
CA VAL A 15 -2.56 -4.13 4.19
C VAL A 15 -3.97 -3.69 4.52
N ASP A 16 -4.56 -4.24 5.59
CA ASP A 16 -5.89 -3.86 6.05
C ASP A 16 -6.00 -2.37 6.33
N LEU A 17 -5.00 -1.79 7.00
CA LEU A 17 -4.95 -0.36 7.30
C LEU A 17 -4.88 0.50 6.03
N LEU A 18 -4.04 0.12 5.06
CA LEU A 18 -3.89 0.85 3.79
C LEU A 18 -5.21 0.86 3.00
N ILE A 19 -5.83 -0.31 2.85
CA ILE A 19 -7.09 -0.42 2.10
C ILE A 19 -8.23 0.28 2.84
N SER A 20 -8.35 0.10 4.16
CA SER A 20 -9.37 0.80 4.95
C SER A 20 -9.22 2.32 4.86
N TYR A 21 -7.97 2.82 4.90
CA TYR A 21 -7.69 4.24 4.70
C TYR A 21 -8.10 4.70 3.30
N GLY A 22 -7.80 3.90 2.27
CA GLY A 22 -8.18 4.17 0.89
C GLY A 22 -9.69 4.25 0.68
N VAL A 23 -10.44 3.30 1.25
CA VAL A 23 -11.92 3.27 1.21
C VAL A 23 -12.49 4.49 1.93
N SER A 24 -12.05 4.77 3.17
CA SER A 24 -12.54 5.90 3.97
C SER A 24 -12.24 7.26 3.33
N ASN A 25 -11.25 7.35 2.46
CA ASN A 25 -10.84 8.57 1.77
C ASN A 25 -11.24 8.61 0.30
N GLU A 26 -12.09 7.67 -0.14
CA GLU A 26 -12.61 7.59 -1.51
C GLU A 26 -11.49 7.58 -2.58
N VAL A 27 -10.36 6.94 -2.26
CA VAL A 27 -9.19 6.91 -3.14
C VAL A 27 -9.53 6.24 -4.46
N SER A 28 -9.18 6.89 -5.56
CA SER A 28 -9.36 6.40 -6.91
C SER A 28 -8.02 6.36 -7.64
N PHE A 29 -7.83 5.39 -8.52
CA PHE A 29 -6.61 5.18 -9.28
C PHE A 29 -6.92 4.69 -10.70
N PHE A 30 -5.98 4.91 -11.61
CA PHE A 30 -6.06 4.37 -12.97
C PHE A 30 -5.24 3.10 -13.09
N HIS A 31 -5.81 2.07 -13.71
CA HIS A 31 -5.12 0.86 -14.11
C HIS A 31 -5.76 0.33 -15.39
N ASP A 32 -4.96 -0.06 -16.38
CA ASP A 32 -5.43 -0.57 -17.68
C ASP A 32 -6.57 0.25 -18.31
N GLU A 33 -6.37 1.57 -18.39
CA GLU A 33 -7.31 2.56 -18.94
C GLU A 33 -8.65 2.70 -18.17
N GLN A 34 -8.80 2.00 -17.05
CA GLN A 34 -9.97 2.07 -16.19
C GLN A 34 -9.68 2.90 -14.94
N MET A 35 -10.65 3.75 -14.57
CA MET A 35 -10.65 4.40 -13.27
C MET A 35 -11.33 3.47 -12.26
N ILE A 36 -10.59 3.06 -11.24
CA ILE A 36 -11.06 2.20 -10.16
C ILE A 36 -11.08 3.02 -8.88
N ARG A 37 -12.20 2.97 -8.15
CA ARG A 37 -12.36 3.58 -6.84
C ARG A 37 -12.35 2.51 -5.76
N LEU A 38 -11.56 2.70 -4.71
CA LEU A 38 -11.61 1.84 -3.53
C LEU A 38 -12.94 2.04 -2.81
N SER A 39 -13.65 0.94 -2.56
CA SER A 39 -14.97 0.91 -1.92
C SER A 39 -15.12 -0.34 -1.05
N HIS A 40 -16.19 -0.38 -0.26
CA HIS A 40 -16.54 -1.59 0.51
C HIS A 40 -16.82 -2.81 -0.37
N GLU A 41 -17.18 -2.61 -1.64
CA GLU A 41 -17.50 -3.69 -2.57
C GLU A 41 -16.26 -4.39 -3.13
N ASN A 42 -15.11 -3.70 -3.17
CA ASN A 42 -13.86 -4.21 -3.75
C ASN A 42 -12.67 -4.25 -2.79
N MET A 43 -12.86 -3.91 -1.50
CA MET A 43 -11.78 -3.87 -0.51
C MET A 43 -11.08 -5.23 -0.31
N ASP A 44 -11.83 -6.33 -0.33
CA ASP A 44 -11.28 -7.69 -0.16
C ASP A 44 -10.38 -8.08 -1.34
N GLU A 45 -10.79 -7.73 -2.56
CA GLU A 45 -10.03 -7.95 -3.77
C GLU A 45 -8.76 -7.08 -3.78
N ALA A 46 -8.89 -5.80 -3.45
CA ALA A 46 -7.76 -4.88 -3.35
C ALA A 46 -6.72 -5.35 -2.30
N ALA A 47 -7.17 -5.80 -1.13
CA ALA A 47 -6.31 -6.38 -0.11
C ALA A 47 -5.62 -7.65 -0.61
N SER A 48 -6.34 -8.52 -1.31
CA SER A 48 -5.79 -9.75 -1.90
C SER A 48 -4.71 -9.47 -2.95
N LEU A 49 -4.90 -8.43 -3.77
CA LEU A 49 -3.92 -7.98 -4.75
C LEU A 49 -2.64 -7.46 -4.08
N LEU A 50 -2.77 -6.66 -3.02
CA LEU A 50 -1.62 -6.21 -2.25
C LEU A 50 -0.88 -7.40 -1.59
N HIS A 51 -1.62 -8.33 -0.98
CA HIS A 51 -1.02 -9.53 -0.41
C HIS A 51 -0.26 -10.37 -1.42
N TRP A 52 -0.89 -10.64 -2.56
CA TRP A 52 -0.26 -11.43 -3.62
C TRP A 52 1.01 -10.78 -4.15
N GLN A 53 1.00 -9.47 -4.41
CA GLN A 53 2.17 -8.77 -4.91
C GLN A 53 3.32 -8.77 -3.90
N ASN A 54 3.02 -8.48 -2.62
CA ASN A 54 4.04 -8.48 -1.58
C ASN A 54 4.67 -9.88 -1.39
N GLU A 55 3.85 -10.94 -1.35
CA GLU A 55 4.34 -12.31 -1.28
C GLU A 55 5.18 -12.70 -2.50
N LYS A 56 4.74 -12.30 -3.71
CA LYS A 56 5.47 -12.54 -4.95
C LYS A 56 6.85 -11.90 -4.88
N SER A 57 6.93 -10.62 -4.53
CA SER A 57 8.19 -9.90 -4.45
C SER A 57 9.14 -10.46 -3.40
N LEU A 58 8.61 -10.92 -2.27
CA LEU A 58 9.41 -11.59 -1.23
C LEU A 58 9.92 -12.96 -1.69
N LYS A 59 9.11 -13.76 -2.39
CA LYS A 59 9.55 -15.04 -2.96
C LYS A 59 10.63 -14.87 -4.04
N ASP A 60 10.48 -13.86 -4.89
CA ASP A 60 11.45 -13.56 -5.95
C ASP A 60 12.79 -13.11 -5.35
N ARG A 61 12.76 -12.27 -4.30
CA ARG A 61 13.96 -11.75 -3.62
C ARG A 61 14.62 -12.81 -2.74
N TYR A 62 13.83 -13.58 -2.02
CA TYR A 62 14.27 -14.53 -1.02
C TYR A 62 13.72 -15.92 -1.40
N LYS A 63 14.53 -16.71 -2.11
CA LYS A 63 14.17 -18.04 -2.64
C LYS A 63 13.61 -19.05 -1.63
N HIS A 64 13.76 -18.78 -0.33
CA HIS A 64 13.27 -19.59 0.79
C HIS A 64 12.30 -18.82 1.69
N TRP A 65 11.65 -17.78 1.18
CA TRP A 65 10.69 -17.03 1.95
C TRP A 65 9.39 -17.81 2.11
N TYR A 66 9.03 -18.00 3.36
CA TYR A 66 7.74 -18.53 3.77
C TYR A 66 7.04 -17.46 4.59
N SER A 67 5.78 -17.18 4.27
CA SER A 67 4.95 -16.37 5.16
C SER A 67 4.57 -17.23 6.35
N ASP A 68 5.00 -16.85 7.55
CA ASP A 68 4.46 -17.40 8.79
C ASP A 68 3.04 -16.88 9.08
N GLU A 69 2.58 -15.86 8.36
CA GLU A 69 1.23 -15.32 8.47
C GLU A 69 0.32 -16.02 7.47
N PRO A 70 -0.71 -16.76 7.92
CA PRO A 70 -1.73 -17.28 7.02
C PRO A 70 -2.47 -16.11 6.39
N ARG A 71 -2.80 -16.23 5.09
CA ARG A 71 -3.78 -15.34 4.48
C ARG A 71 -5.08 -15.44 5.28
N ARG A 72 -5.60 -14.30 5.70
CA ARG A 72 -6.88 -14.21 6.41
C ARG A 72 -7.84 -13.30 5.65
N ALA A 73 -9.12 -13.39 6.01
CA ALA A 73 -10.10 -12.41 5.58
C ALA A 73 -9.64 -10.99 5.98
N PHE A 74 -9.87 -10.05 5.07
CA PHE A 74 -9.65 -8.63 5.30
C PHE A 74 -10.44 -8.19 6.55
N LYS A 75 -9.84 -7.28 7.31
CA LYS A 75 -10.49 -6.67 8.48
C LYS A 75 -10.51 -5.17 8.31
N LEU A 76 -11.71 -4.61 8.24
CA LEU A 76 -11.89 -3.17 8.18
C LEU A 76 -11.31 -2.49 9.44
N VAL A 77 -10.61 -1.38 9.24
CA VAL A 77 -10.02 -0.55 10.29
C VAL A 77 -10.67 0.82 10.24
N ASP A 78 -11.32 1.22 11.33
CA ASP A 78 -12.07 2.49 11.40
C ASP A 78 -11.27 3.65 12.02
N THR A 79 -10.08 3.37 12.55
CA THR A 79 -9.21 4.39 13.18
C THR A 79 -7.88 4.43 12.47
N PHE A 80 -7.53 5.60 11.94
CA PHE A 80 -6.31 5.81 11.18
C PHE A 80 -5.27 6.59 11.99
N PRO A 81 -3.98 6.24 11.87
CA PRO A 81 -2.91 7.08 12.38
C PRO A 81 -2.78 8.36 11.53
N GLU A 82 -1.90 9.26 11.94
CA GLU A 82 -1.58 10.47 11.17
C GLU A 82 -1.08 10.16 9.77
N ALA A 83 -1.27 11.10 8.84
CA ALA A 83 -0.86 10.97 7.44
C ALA A 83 0.60 10.53 7.27
N VAL A 84 1.52 11.01 8.12
CA VAL A 84 2.93 10.62 8.11
C VAL A 84 3.11 9.11 8.32
N ALA A 85 2.31 8.48 9.18
CA ALA A 85 2.38 7.04 9.40
C ALA A 85 1.87 6.26 8.18
N ILE A 86 0.81 6.74 7.51
CA ILE A 86 0.33 6.16 6.25
C ILE A 86 1.41 6.25 5.16
N LEU A 87 2.14 7.37 5.09
CA LEU A 87 3.24 7.54 4.13
C LEU A 87 4.40 6.57 4.39
N LYS A 88 4.83 6.44 5.65
CA LYS A 88 5.86 5.46 6.05
C LYS A 88 5.44 4.03 5.70
N LEU A 89 4.15 3.74 5.85
CA LEU A 89 3.63 2.44 5.50
C LEU A 89 3.62 2.20 3.98
N CYS A 90 3.24 3.20 3.18
CA CYS A 90 3.34 3.13 1.72
C CYS A 90 4.78 2.91 1.26
N GLU A 91 5.75 3.60 1.89
CA GLU A 91 7.18 3.43 1.61
C GLU A 91 7.66 2.01 1.96
N SER A 92 7.32 1.52 3.16
CA SER A 92 7.65 0.15 3.60
C SER A 92 7.09 -0.91 2.64
N TYR A 93 5.86 -0.68 2.15
CA TYR A 93 5.23 -1.55 1.17
C TYR A 93 5.99 -1.58 -0.15
N GLU A 94 6.37 -0.42 -0.69
CA GLU A 94 7.13 -0.34 -1.95
C GLU A 94 8.51 -0.98 -1.83
N THR A 95 9.22 -0.78 -0.72
CA THR A 95 10.53 -1.40 -0.49
C THR A 95 10.42 -2.94 -0.47
N ASN A 96 9.37 -3.48 0.15
CA ASN A 96 9.11 -4.92 0.16
C ASN A 96 8.68 -5.46 -1.20
N SER A 97 7.83 -4.71 -1.91
CA SER A 97 7.25 -5.12 -3.19
C SER A 97 8.12 -4.77 -4.40
N GLY A 98 9.28 -4.14 -4.22
CA GLY A 98 10.16 -3.67 -5.30
C GLY A 98 10.82 -4.81 -6.10
N THR A 99 10.04 -5.47 -6.96
CA THR A 99 10.47 -6.33 -8.07
C THR A 99 10.31 -5.61 -9.41
N VAL A 100 10.87 -6.16 -10.49
CA VAL A 100 10.90 -5.54 -11.83
C VAL A 100 9.49 -5.21 -12.35
N ASP A 101 8.51 -6.04 -12.04
CA ASP A 101 7.14 -5.94 -12.51
C ASP A 101 6.23 -5.06 -11.62
N TYR A 102 6.64 -4.82 -10.37
CA TYR A 102 5.83 -4.06 -9.41
C TYR A 102 5.38 -2.69 -9.92
N PRO A 103 6.22 -1.84 -10.55
CA PRO A 103 5.81 -0.51 -10.99
C PRO A 103 4.62 -0.49 -11.98
N MET A 104 4.39 -1.59 -12.70
CA MET A 104 3.27 -1.75 -13.65
C MET A 104 2.06 -2.48 -13.04
N SER A 105 2.19 -2.99 -11.82
CA SER A 105 1.13 -3.75 -11.15
C SER A 105 -0.02 -2.85 -10.66
N ILE A 106 -1.20 -3.43 -10.56
CA ILE A 106 -2.35 -2.79 -9.89
C ILE A 106 -2.03 -2.41 -8.44
N ALA A 107 -1.20 -3.19 -7.75
CA ALA A 107 -0.76 -2.90 -6.38
C ALA A 107 0.02 -1.59 -6.30
N ALA A 108 0.93 -1.33 -7.24
CA ALA A 108 1.64 -0.05 -7.30
C ALA A 108 0.70 1.12 -7.57
N ALA A 109 -0.30 0.95 -8.43
CA ALA A 109 -1.31 1.98 -8.68
C ALA A 109 -2.12 2.30 -7.41
N ILE A 110 -2.56 1.29 -6.66
CA ILE A 110 -3.27 1.43 -5.37
C ILE A 110 -2.40 2.21 -4.37
N ILE A 111 -1.16 1.77 -4.15
CA ILE A 111 -0.25 2.37 -3.16
C ILE A 111 0.10 3.81 -3.53
N LYS A 112 0.36 4.09 -4.81
CA LYS A 112 0.62 5.44 -5.31
C LYS A 112 -0.56 6.38 -5.07
N ALA A 113 -1.79 5.91 -5.26
CA ALA A 113 -2.98 6.69 -5.04
C ALA A 113 -3.24 6.95 -3.55
N ILE A 114 -3.08 5.93 -2.70
CA ILE A 114 -3.15 6.08 -1.24
C ILE A 114 -2.11 7.08 -0.75
N ARG A 115 -0.84 6.95 -1.20
CA ARG A 115 0.23 7.90 -0.88
C ARG A 115 -0.14 9.32 -1.29
N SER A 116 -0.60 9.51 -2.52
CA SER A 116 -1.01 10.82 -3.02
C SER A 116 -2.11 11.44 -2.15
N ARG A 117 -3.06 10.63 -1.68
CA ARG A 117 -4.11 11.07 -0.76
C ARG A 117 -3.56 11.40 0.62
N ALA A 118 -2.66 10.59 1.17
CA ALA A 118 -2.01 10.85 2.45
C ALA A 118 -1.13 12.11 2.44
N ILE A 119 -0.44 12.40 1.34
CA ILE A 119 0.31 13.65 1.16
C ILE A 119 -0.61 14.86 1.33
N LYS A 120 -1.80 14.82 0.73
CA LYS A 120 -2.81 15.90 0.88
C LYS A 120 -3.33 16.05 2.31
N GLY A 121 -3.20 15.01 3.13
CA GLY A 121 -3.56 15.03 4.55
C GLY A 121 -2.45 15.50 5.49
N LEU A 122 -1.27 15.87 4.98
CA LEU A 122 -0.20 16.42 5.81
C LEU A 122 -0.58 17.81 6.34
N ALA A 123 -0.27 18.07 7.61
CA ALA A 123 -0.41 19.40 8.18
C ALA A 123 0.45 20.41 7.41
N GLY A 124 -0.12 21.55 7.05
CA GLY A 124 0.58 22.56 6.26
C GLY A 124 0.55 22.32 4.74
N TYR A 125 0.00 21.20 4.25
CA TYR A 125 0.01 20.89 2.81
C TYR A 125 -0.77 21.92 1.99
N HIS A 126 -1.91 22.38 2.49
CA HIS A 126 -2.76 23.35 1.79
C HIS A 126 -2.21 24.78 1.90
N GLU A 127 -1.47 25.07 2.97
CA GLU A 127 -0.84 26.35 3.24
C GLU A 127 0.51 26.50 2.55
N ALA A 128 1.13 25.40 2.12
CA ALA A 128 2.41 25.41 1.44
C ALA A 128 2.30 26.12 0.08
N PRO A 129 3.17 27.10 -0.22
CA PRO A 129 3.14 27.78 -1.51
C PRO A 129 3.53 26.83 -2.64
N TRP A 130 2.83 26.94 -3.77
CA TRP A 130 3.24 26.31 -5.02
C TRP A 130 4.45 27.06 -5.57
N VAL A 131 5.65 26.67 -5.16
CA VAL A 131 6.89 27.20 -5.74
C VAL A 131 7.14 26.44 -7.05
N ILE A 132 6.41 26.83 -8.09
CA ILE A 132 6.70 26.46 -9.47
C ILE A 132 7.23 27.73 -10.13
N GLU A 133 8.56 27.83 -10.25
CA GLU A 133 9.24 28.86 -11.04
C GLU A 133 9.45 28.38 -12.48
#